data_AF-A0ABD1FEP7-F1
#
_entry.id   AF-A0ABD1FEP7-F1
#
_cell.length_a   1.000
_cell.length_b   1.000
_cell.length_c   1.000
_cell.angle_alpha   90.00
_cell.angle_beta   90.00
_cell.angle_gamma   90.00
#
_symmetry.space_group_name_H-M   'P 1'
#
loop_
_entity.id
_entity.type
_entity.pdbx_description
1 polymer ?
#
loop_
_entity_poly.entity_id
_entity_poly.type
_entity_poly.pdbx_seq_one_letter_code
_entity_poly.pdbx_strand_id
1 'polypeptide(L)'
;MTKLRKQRRKKVYRHNVNRKRLRNKTFSKGNIGCKEVKEAWDQDKSVQANLEDMGLSYDPNKTIDIPKRKKQVQEALGFKECTFEQEEEENVPKSTIPEKKYVAEVLEANAKAPREKRFRLPKSQVEWITYLLKKYGSDYKAMAKDSKNYYQETWKQLRQKVRTFRKIPAQYSKYLEETGAQPIESDKDDMSDDEI
;
A
#
# COMPACT_ATOMS: atom_id res chain seq x y z
N MET A 1 45.20 -13.25 34.01
CA MET A 1 44.00 -12.72 33.33
C MET A 1 42.86 -12.59 34.32
N THR A 2 42.47 -11.36 34.68
CA THR A 2 41.34 -11.09 35.58
C THR A 2 40.02 -11.22 34.81
N LYS A 3 39.19 -12.21 35.18
CA LYS A 3 37.85 -12.38 34.58
C LYS A 3 36.98 -11.16 34.93
N LEU A 4 36.52 -10.42 33.92
CA LEU A 4 35.56 -9.34 34.11
C LEU A 4 34.26 -9.91 34.72
N ARG A 5 34.04 -9.63 36.01
CA ARG A 5 32.85 -10.09 36.73
C ARG A 5 31.66 -9.24 36.26
N LYS A 6 30.81 -9.77 35.36
CA LYS A 6 29.59 -9.08 34.92
C LYS A 6 28.77 -8.71 36.15
N GLN A 7 28.76 -7.43 36.54
CA GLN A 7 27.89 -6.92 37.60
C GLN A 7 26.45 -7.11 37.12
N ARG A 8 25.71 -8.05 37.72
CA ARG A 8 24.26 -8.14 37.55
C ARG A 8 23.67 -6.85 38.08
N ARG A 9 23.37 -5.89 37.20
CA ARG A 9 22.60 -4.68 37.57
C ARG A 9 21.34 -5.16 38.28
N LYS A 10 21.20 -4.83 39.56
CA LYS A 10 20.02 -5.18 40.35
C LYS A 10 18.80 -4.54 39.68
N LYS A 11 17.73 -5.30 39.48
CA LYS A 11 16.48 -4.75 38.98
C LYS A 11 15.94 -3.76 40.03
N VAL A 12 16.19 -2.46 39.84
CA VAL A 12 15.67 -1.41 40.73
C VAL A 12 14.18 -1.23 40.45
N TYR A 13 13.36 -1.22 41.50
CA TYR A 13 11.95 -0.94 41.36
C TYR A 13 11.75 0.55 41.02
N ARG A 14 11.21 0.83 39.84
CA ARG A 14 10.88 2.19 39.40
C ARG A 14 9.51 2.59 39.97
N HIS A 15 9.51 3.47 40.97
CA HIS A 15 8.28 3.92 41.63
C HIS A 15 7.34 4.74 40.73
N ASN A 16 7.88 5.40 39.71
CA ASN A 16 7.12 6.18 38.72
C ASN A 16 6.38 5.32 37.68
N VAL A 17 6.70 4.03 37.56
CA VAL A 17 6.08 3.16 36.55
C VAL A 17 5.04 2.27 37.20
N ASN A 18 3.77 2.46 36.82
CA ASN A 18 2.70 1.54 37.22
C ASN A 18 2.81 0.23 36.41
N ARG A 19 3.37 -0.81 37.03
CA ARG A 19 3.61 -2.12 36.39
C ARG A 19 2.34 -2.82 35.91
N LYS A 20 1.20 -2.64 36.60
CA LYS A 20 -0.09 -3.21 36.17
C LYS A 20 -0.53 -2.59 34.86
N ARG A 21 -0.46 -1.25 34.76
CA ARG A 21 -0.78 -0.52 33.51
C ARG A 21 0.18 -0.90 32.37
N LEU A 22 1.48 -1.01 32.67
CA LEU A 22 2.47 -1.44 31.67
C LEU A 22 2.18 -2.85 31.16
N ARG A 23 1.91 -3.81 32.05
CA ARG A 23 1.53 -5.17 31.68
C ARG A 23 0.27 -5.18 30.83
N ASN A 24 -0.79 -4.50 31.28
CA ASN A 24 -2.02 -4.43 30.51
C ASN A 24 -1.77 -3.81 29.12
N LYS A 25 -0.86 -2.83 28.99
CA LYS A 25 -0.46 -2.28 27.70
C LYS A 25 0.30 -3.27 26.82
N THR A 26 1.23 -4.06 27.37
CA THR A 26 2.04 -5.02 26.60
C THR A 26 1.28 -6.28 26.16
N PHE A 27 0.27 -6.68 26.93
CA PHE A 27 -0.59 -7.84 26.64
C PHE A 27 -1.92 -7.45 26.00
N SER A 28 -2.26 -6.16 25.93
CA SER A 28 -3.47 -5.70 25.25
C SER A 28 -3.35 -5.90 23.75
N LYS A 29 -4.17 -6.78 23.19
CA LYS A 29 -4.28 -7.06 21.76
C LYS A 29 -5.18 -6.09 20.98
N GLY A 30 -5.93 -5.24 21.69
CA GLY A 30 -6.92 -4.34 21.06
C GLY A 30 -8.01 -5.10 20.28
N ASN A 31 -8.62 -4.44 19.29
CA ASN A 31 -9.54 -5.09 18.36
C ASN A 31 -8.79 -5.46 17.06
N ILE A 32 -8.65 -6.76 16.81
CA ILE A 32 -7.97 -7.29 15.61
C ILE A 32 -9.03 -7.53 14.52
N GLY A 33 -8.88 -6.83 13.38
CA GLY A 33 -9.81 -6.95 12.24
C GLY A 33 -9.57 -8.16 11.34
N CYS A 34 -8.32 -8.66 11.26
CA CYS A 34 -7.98 -9.85 10.48
C CYS A 34 -8.35 -11.12 11.24
N LYS A 35 -9.06 -12.04 10.58
CA LYS A 35 -9.56 -13.27 11.23
C LYS A 35 -8.41 -14.23 11.49
N GLU A 36 -7.51 -14.37 10.53
CA GLU A 36 -6.36 -15.26 10.52
C GLU A 36 -5.43 -14.97 11.71
N VAL A 37 -5.11 -13.67 11.90
CA VAL A 37 -4.28 -13.21 13.02
C VAL A 37 -5.01 -13.39 14.36
N LYS A 38 -6.32 -13.16 14.38
CA LYS A 38 -7.14 -13.27 15.60
C LYS A 38 -7.25 -14.72 16.08
N GLU A 39 -7.37 -15.67 15.15
CA GLU A 39 -7.41 -17.11 15.44
C GLU A 39 -6.06 -17.63 15.92
N ALA A 40 -4.97 -17.16 15.33
CA ALA A 40 -3.62 -17.54 15.72
C ALA A 40 -3.13 -16.86 17.02
N TRP A 41 -3.89 -15.93 17.59
CA TRP A 41 -3.46 -15.08 18.70
C TRP A 41 -3.41 -15.80 20.04
N ASP A 42 -2.24 -15.80 20.70
CA ASP A 42 -2.07 -16.33 22.06
C ASP A 42 -2.25 -15.21 23.11
N GLN A 43 -3.05 -15.45 24.15
CA GLN A 43 -3.29 -14.45 25.20
C GLN A 43 -2.15 -14.37 26.23
N ASP A 44 -1.35 -15.43 26.33
CA ASP A 44 -0.27 -15.54 27.32
C ASP A 44 1.04 -14.93 26.83
N LYS A 45 1.17 -14.71 25.52
CA LYS A 45 2.32 -14.06 24.88
C LYS A 45 2.11 -12.55 24.73
N SER A 46 3.22 -11.81 24.68
CA SER A 46 3.19 -10.38 24.41
C SER A 46 2.76 -10.11 22.96
N VAL A 47 2.28 -8.89 22.67
CA VAL A 47 1.93 -8.49 21.30
C VAL A 47 3.09 -8.68 20.33
N GLN A 48 4.31 -8.34 20.75
CA GLN A 48 5.51 -8.50 19.94
C GLN A 48 5.81 -9.96 19.63
N ALA A 49 5.84 -10.82 20.66
CA ALA A 49 6.12 -12.25 20.49
C ALA A 49 5.08 -12.92 19.60
N ASN A 50 3.79 -12.58 19.76
CA ASN A 50 2.73 -13.09 18.89
C ASN A 50 2.92 -12.72 17.42
N LEU A 51 3.31 -11.49 17.13
CA LEU A 51 3.56 -11.06 15.75
C LEU A 51 4.79 -11.77 15.19
N GLU A 52 5.88 -11.84 15.95
CA GLU A 52 7.11 -12.56 15.56
C GLU A 52 6.82 -14.06 15.29
N ASP A 53 6.02 -14.72 16.14
CA ASP A 53 5.60 -16.11 15.95
C ASP A 53 4.80 -16.30 14.65
N MET A 54 4.02 -15.31 14.23
CA MET A 54 3.26 -15.33 12.97
C MET A 54 4.09 -14.90 11.75
N GLY A 55 5.34 -14.48 11.95
CA GLY A 55 6.18 -13.91 10.88
C GLY A 55 5.82 -12.46 10.52
N LEU A 56 5.15 -11.73 11.42
CA LEU A 56 4.75 -10.34 11.26
C LEU A 56 5.70 -9.41 12.04
N SER A 57 5.91 -8.20 11.53
CA SER A 57 6.72 -7.19 12.21
C SER A 57 5.91 -6.44 13.27
N TYR A 58 6.49 -6.27 14.47
CA TYR A 58 5.92 -5.40 15.51
C TYR A 58 6.17 -3.91 15.21
N ASP A 59 7.36 -3.57 14.69
CA ASP A 59 7.73 -2.21 14.31
C ASP A 59 8.31 -2.21 12.89
N PRO A 60 7.56 -1.70 11.89
CA PRO A 60 7.98 -1.76 10.50
C PRO A 60 9.23 -0.90 10.24
N ASN A 61 9.47 0.16 11.01
CA ASN A 61 10.64 1.02 10.82
C ASN A 61 11.95 0.35 11.25
N LYS A 62 11.85 -0.68 12.09
CA LYS A 62 13.00 -1.50 12.51
C LYS A 62 13.20 -2.71 11.60
N THR A 63 12.10 -3.27 11.09
CA THR A 63 12.17 -4.43 10.18
C THR A 63 12.55 -4.02 8.76
N ILE A 64 12.09 -2.84 8.32
CA ILE A 64 12.37 -2.27 7.01
C ILE A 64 13.25 -1.04 7.22
N ASP A 65 14.56 -1.23 7.09
CA ASP A 65 15.50 -0.12 7.20
C ASP A 65 15.33 0.86 6.04
N ILE A 66 14.98 2.11 6.37
CA ILE A 66 14.96 3.20 5.38
C ILE A 66 16.41 3.60 5.12
N PRO A 67 16.92 3.46 3.89
CA PRO A 67 18.31 3.77 3.60
C PRO A 67 18.55 5.27 3.77
N LYS A 68 19.47 5.61 4.68
CA LYS A 68 19.86 7.01 4.91
C LYS A 68 20.72 7.47 3.73
N ARG A 69 20.42 8.64 3.14
CA ARG A 69 21.23 9.25 2.07
C ARG A 69 22.72 9.30 2.40
N LYS A 70 23.07 9.56 3.67
CA LYS A 70 24.47 9.54 4.15
C LYS A 70 25.12 8.16 4.03
N LYS A 71 24.40 7.09 4.41
CA LYS A 71 24.88 5.70 4.26
C LYS A 71 25.05 5.34 2.78
N GLN A 72 24.08 5.69 1.93
CA GLN A 72 24.17 5.48 0.48
C GLN A 72 25.37 6.20 -0.14
N VAL A 73 25.63 7.45 0.28
CA VAL A 73 26.77 8.24 -0.19
C VAL A 73 28.09 7.66 0.32
N GLN A 74 28.17 7.22 1.58
CA GLN A 74 29.35 6.55 2.15
C GLN A 74 29.66 5.22 1.45
N GLU A 75 28.62 4.42 1.17
CA GLU A 75 28.71 3.16 0.41
C GLU A 75 29.17 3.43 -1.03
N ALA A 76 28.60 4.43 -1.70
CA ALA A 76 28.97 4.82 -3.06
C ALA A 76 30.40 5.40 -3.16
N LEU A 77 30.89 6.05 -2.09
CA LEU A 77 32.25 6.58 -1.99
C LEU A 77 33.26 5.54 -1.50
N GLY A 78 32.85 4.30 -1.21
CA GLY A 78 33.74 3.21 -0.79
C GLY A 78 34.40 3.42 0.58
N PHE A 79 33.99 4.42 1.35
CA PHE A 79 34.47 4.66 2.72
C PHE A 79 33.80 3.66 3.66
N LYS A 80 34.35 2.44 3.74
CA LYS A 80 34.11 1.58 4.90
C LYS A 80 34.94 2.18 6.04
N GLU A 81 34.29 2.84 6.99
CA GLU A 81 34.98 3.29 8.19
C GLU A 81 35.57 2.07 8.91
N CYS A 82 36.90 1.93 8.85
CA CYS A 82 37.69 1.16 9.80
C CYS A 82 37.73 1.96 11.13
N THR A 83 36.57 2.10 11.78
CA THR A 83 36.50 2.66 13.13
C THR A 83 35.96 1.59 14.04
N PHE A 84 36.77 1.28 15.04
CA PHE A 84 36.52 0.50 16.23
C PHE A 84 35.33 1.10 17.03
N GLU A 85 34.13 1.01 16.47
CA GLU A 85 32.90 1.07 17.24
C GLU A 85 32.61 -0.36 17.65
N GLN A 86 32.36 -0.51 18.95
CA GLN A 86 32.06 -1.77 19.60
C GLN A 86 31.22 -2.64 18.68
N GLU A 87 31.66 -3.88 18.49
CA GLU A 87 30.79 -4.99 18.18
C GLU A 87 29.68 -5.02 19.25
N GLU A 88 28.69 -4.13 19.14
CA GLU A 88 27.33 -4.61 19.12
C GLU A 88 27.33 -5.54 17.91
N GLU A 89 27.78 -6.78 18.14
CA GLU A 89 27.15 -7.93 17.55
C GLU A 89 25.66 -7.64 17.71
N GLU A 90 25.08 -6.95 16.71
CA GLU A 90 23.68 -7.06 16.42
C GLU A 90 23.53 -8.56 16.35
N ASN A 91 22.94 -9.08 17.43
CA ASN A 91 22.49 -10.43 17.55
C ASN A 91 21.44 -10.50 16.45
N VAL A 92 21.86 -10.65 15.18
CA VAL A 92 20.98 -10.92 14.06
C VAL A 92 20.36 -12.23 14.52
N PRO A 93 19.12 -12.20 15.01
CA PRO A 93 18.55 -13.40 15.56
C PRO A 93 18.58 -14.37 14.40
N LYS A 94 19.27 -15.52 14.59
CA LYS A 94 19.27 -16.63 13.64
C LYS A 94 17.87 -16.70 13.08
N SER A 95 17.74 -16.66 11.75
CA SER A 95 16.47 -16.68 11.02
C SER A 95 15.68 -17.91 11.42
N THR A 96 15.01 -17.81 12.55
CA THR A 96 14.21 -18.86 13.14
C THR A 96 12.92 -18.80 12.37
N ILE A 97 12.60 -19.91 11.72
CA ILE A 97 11.36 -20.02 10.96
C ILE A 97 10.24 -19.79 11.99
N PRO A 98 9.35 -18.81 11.78
CA PRO A 98 8.31 -18.48 12.75
C PRO A 98 7.38 -19.68 12.96
N GLU A 99 6.99 -19.94 14.21
CA GLU A 99 6.18 -21.12 14.59
C GLU A 99 4.84 -21.18 13.84
N LYS A 100 4.21 -20.03 13.61
CA LYS A 100 2.89 -19.85 12.98
C LYS A 100 3.01 -19.21 11.60
N LYS A 101 4.03 -19.61 10.82
CA LYS A 101 4.29 -19.08 9.46
C LYS A 101 3.08 -19.13 8.53
N TYR A 102 2.18 -20.11 8.69
CA TYR A 102 0.97 -20.25 7.87
C TYR A 102 0.12 -18.98 7.83
N VAL A 103 0.13 -18.17 8.90
CA VAL A 103 -0.65 -16.92 8.97
C VAL A 103 -0.14 -15.92 7.92
N ALA A 104 1.17 -15.74 7.83
CA ALA A 104 1.78 -14.86 6.83
C ALA A 104 1.48 -15.35 5.41
N GLU A 105 1.61 -16.67 5.16
CA GLU A 105 1.36 -17.25 3.84
C GLU A 105 -0.10 -17.07 3.39
N VAL A 106 -1.07 -17.24 4.29
CA VAL A 106 -2.49 -16.98 4.00
C VAL A 106 -2.73 -15.50 3.70
N LEU A 107 -2.13 -14.60 4.48
CA LEU A 107 -2.26 -13.16 4.27
C LEU A 107 -1.64 -12.71 2.94
N GLU A 108 -0.49 -13.28 2.55
CA GLU A 108 0.15 -13.03 1.26
C GLU A 108 -0.72 -13.52 0.10
N ALA A 109 -1.29 -14.72 0.20
CA ALA A 109 -2.21 -15.27 -0.80
C ALA A 109 -3.46 -14.38 -0.96
N ASN A 110 -4.05 -13.94 0.17
CA ASN A 110 -5.20 -13.03 0.19
C ASN A 110 -4.87 -11.63 -0.37
N ALA A 111 -3.63 -11.16 -0.22
CA ALA A 111 -3.17 -9.90 -0.78
C ALA A 111 -2.94 -9.99 -2.30
N LYS A 112 -2.40 -11.13 -2.77
CA LYS A 112 -2.13 -11.39 -4.19
C LYS A 112 -3.40 -11.68 -5.01
N ALA A 113 -4.45 -12.18 -4.36
CA ALA A 113 -5.72 -12.48 -5.02
C ALA A 113 -6.25 -11.26 -5.80
N PRO A 114 -6.65 -11.44 -7.09
CA PRO A 114 -7.16 -10.34 -7.89
C PRO A 114 -8.47 -9.82 -7.29
N ARG A 115 -8.55 -8.51 -7.05
CA ARG A 115 -9.75 -7.86 -6.51
C ARG A 115 -10.56 -7.21 -7.62
N GLU A 116 -11.87 -7.34 -7.52
CA GLU A 116 -12.79 -6.69 -8.45
C GLU A 116 -12.71 -5.16 -8.35
N LYS A 117 -12.66 -4.48 -9.49
CA LYS A 117 -12.71 -3.02 -9.55
C LYS A 117 -14.17 -2.56 -9.38
N ARG A 118 -14.50 -2.06 -8.18
CA ARG A 118 -15.82 -1.50 -7.85
C ARG A 118 -16.01 -0.03 -8.24
N PHE A 119 -15.01 0.59 -8.87
CA PHE A 119 -15.10 1.96 -9.33
C PHE A 119 -16.24 2.14 -10.35
N ARG A 120 -17.03 3.20 -10.18
CA ARG A 120 -18.15 3.59 -11.05
C ARG A 120 -18.17 5.11 -11.17
N LEU A 121 -18.50 5.63 -12.35
CA LEU A 121 -18.70 7.07 -12.52
C LEU A 121 -20.07 7.50 -11.99
N PRO A 122 -20.19 8.74 -11.46
CA PRO A 122 -21.48 9.34 -11.13
C PRO A 122 -22.43 9.37 -12.32
N LYS A 123 -23.74 9.29 -12.07
CA LYS A 123 -24.78 9.28 -13.13
C LYS A 123 -24.70 10.52 -14.04
N SER A 124 -24.59 11.70 -13.46
CA SER A 124 -24.47 12.96 -14.20
C SER A 124 -23.26 12.98 -15.15
N GLN A 125 -22.13 12.41 -14.69
CA GLN A 125 -20.93 12.32 -15.51
C GLN A 125 -21.08 11.31 -16.65
N VAL A 126 -21.79 10.19 -16.40
CA VAL A 126 -22.12 9.23 -17.45
C VAL A 126 -23.04 9.88 -18.48
N GLU A 127 -24.14 10.52 -18.07
CA GLU A 127 -25.07 11.22 -18.97
C GLU A 127 -24.33 12.26 -19.83
N TRP A 128 -23.48 13.07 -19.20
CA TRP A 128 -22.63 14.04 -19.88
C TRP A 128 -21.73 13.41 -20.96
N ILE A 129 -20.99 12.36 -20.60
CA ILE A 129 -20.09 11.66 -21.53
C ILE A 129 -20.89 10.99 -22.65
N THR A 130 -22.02 10.36 -22.34
CA THR A 130 -22.87 9.73 -23.36
C THR A 130 -23.45 10.74 -24.34
N TYR A 131 -23.82 11.95 -23.89
CA TYR A 131 -24.23 13.04 -24.76
C TYR A 131 -23.10 13.44 -25.73
N LEU A 132 -21.88 13.62 -25.20
CA LEU A 132 -20.73 13.98 -26.03
C LEU A 132 -20.39 12.90 -27.06
N LEU A 133 -20.43 11.62 -26.66
CA LEU A 133 -20.18 10.49 -27.56
C LEU A 133 -21.25 10.36 -28.64
N LYS A 134 -22.54 10.54 -28.30
CA LYS A 134 -23.65 10.51 -29.27
C LYS A 134 -23.56 11.66 -30.29
N LYS A 135 -23.04 12.83 -29.89
CA LYS A 135 -22.98 14.03 -30.74
C LYS A 135 -21.70 14.16 -31.56
N TYR A 136 -20.54 13.86 -30.97
CA TYR A 136 -19.22 14.11 -31.56
C TYR A 136 -18.39 12.84 -31.78
N GLY A 137 -18.82 11.68 -31.27
CA GLY A 137 -18.09 10.42 -31.45
C GLY A 137 -16.70 10.44 -30.82
N SER A 138 -15.65 10.45 -31.66
CA SER A 138 -14.24 10.43 -31.23
C SER A 138 -13.55 11.81 -31.35
N ASP A 139 -14.25 12.85 -31.81
CA ASP A 139 -13.65 14.17 -32.06
C ASP A 139 -13.58 15.03 -30.79
N TYR A 140 -12.55 14.80 -29.96
CA TYR A 140 -12.40 15.50 -28.68
C TYR A 140 -12.19 17.01 -28.80
N LYS A 141 -11.55 17.48 -29.88
CA LYS A 141 -11.40 18.93 -30.17
C LYS A 141 -12.76 19.60 -30.39
N ALA A 142 -13.71 18.90 -31.02
CA ALA A 142 -15.07 19.39 -31.22
C ALA A 142 -15.89 19.33 -29.92
N MET A 143 -15.71 18.28 -29.08
CA MET A 143 -16.35 18.18 -27.77
C MET A 143 -15.98 19.35 -26.84
N ALA A 144 -14.72 19.78 -26.87
CA ALA A 144 -14.25 20.91 -26.04
C ALA A 144 -14.96 22.22 -26.41
N LYS A 145 -15.37 22.37 -27.67
CA LYS A 145 -16.10 23.54 -28.19
C LYS A 145 -17.63 23.42 -28.02
N ASP A 146 -18.14 22.34 -27.43
CA ASP A 146 -19.57 22.17 -27.21
C ASP A 146 -20.12 23.24 -26.25
N SER A 147 -21.29 23.80 -26.58
CA SER A 147 -21.91 24.86 -25.76
C SER A 147 -22.25 24.42 -24.34
N LYS A 148 -22.46 23.12 -24.08
CA LYS A 148 -22.77 22.63 -22.74
C LYS A 148 -21.50 22.37 -21.91
N ASN A 149 -20.30 22.51 -22.48
CA ASN A 149 -19.03 22.41 -21.76
C ASN A 149 -18.79 23.65 -20.88
N TYR A 150 -19.67 23.85 -19.90
CA TYR A 150 -19.68 25.04 -19.04
C TYR A 150 -18.39 25.19 -18.22
N TYR A 151 -17.81 24.06 -17.80
CA TYR A 151 -16.56 24.03 -17.05
C TYR A 151 -15.31 24.21 -17.92
N GLN A 152 -15.49 24.47 -19.22
CA GLN A 152 -14.40 24.74 -20.15
C GLN A 152 -13.34 23.64 -20.16
N GLU A 153 -13.78 22.38 -20.11
CA GLU A 153 -12.89 21.24 -20.09
C GLU A 153 -12.09 21.17 -21.39
N THR A 154 -10.78 20.96 -21.25
CA THR A 154 -9.89 20.81 -22.39
C THR A 154 -10.16 19.47 -23.09
N TRP A 155 -9.83 19.40 -24.39
CA TRP A 155 -10.00 18.16 -25.16
C TRP A 155 -9.24 16.98 -24.53
N LYS A 156 -8.08 17.20 -23.89
CA LYS A 156 -7.31 16.17 -23.15
C LYS A 156 -8.08 15.67 -21.93
N GLN A 157 -8.73 16.57 -21.19
CA GLN A 157 -9.56 16.19 -20.04
C GLN A 157 -10.79 15.38 -20.47
N LEU A 158 -11.47 15.81 -21.53
CA LEU A 158 -12.62 15.09 -22.10
C LEU A 158 -12.21 13.70 -22.62
N ARG A 159 -11.08 13.60 -23.33
CA ARG A 159 -10.50 12.31 -23.74
C ARG A 159 -10.27 11.40 -22.53
N GLN A 160 -9.65 11.92 -21.47
CA GLN A 160 -9.39 11.13 -20.28
C GLN A 160 -10.67 10.66 -19.59
N LYS A 161 -11.73 11.49 -19.55
CA LYS A 161 -13.04 11.11 -19.03
C LYS A 161 -13.73 10.03 -19.87
N VAL A 162 -13.65 10.14 -21.19
CA VAL A 162 -14.14 9.08 -22.09
C VAL A 162 -13.35 7.78 -21.88
N ARG A 163 -12.03 7.87 -21.72
CA ARG A 163 -11.18 6.71 -21.44
C ARG A 163 -11.50 6.05 -20.10
N THR A 164 -11.75 6.81 -19.05
CA THR A 164 -12.18 6.25 -17.76
C THR A 164 -13.56 5.63 -17.84
N PHE A 165 -14.48 6.20 -18.61
CA PHE A 165 -15.80 5.63 -18.88
C PHE A 165 -15.70 4.29 -19.62
N ARG A 166 -14.91 4.20 -20.69
CA ARG A 166 -14.66 2.94 -21.43
C ARG A 166 -14.05 1.84 -20.57
N LYS A 167 -13.19 2.20 -19.60
CA LYS A 167 -12.59 1.26 -18.64
C LYS A 167 -13.60 0.64 -17.65
N ILE A 168 -14.86 1.09 -17.62
CA ILE A 168 -15.91 0.58 -16.73
C ILE A 168 -16.92 -0.22 -17.58
N PRO A 169 -16.76 -1.56 -17.68
CA PRO A 169 -17.61 -2.38 -18.55
C PRO A 169 -19.10 -2.26 -18.23
N ALA A 170 -19.45 -2.18 -16.94
CA ALA A 170 -20.84 -2.12 -16.48
C ALA A 170 -21.62 -0.86 -16.92
N GLN A 171 -20.92 0.24 -17.20
CA GLN A 171 -21.55 1.48 -17.67
C GLN A 171 -21.41 1.62 -19.18
N TYR A 172 -20.28 1.20 -19.74
CA TYR A 172 -20.02 1.27 -21.17
C TYR A 172 -20.87 0.26 -21.97
N SER A 173 -21.07 -0.96 -21.48
CA SER A 173 -21.97 -1.95 -22.10
C SER A 173 -23.39 -1.40 -22.32
N LYS A 174 -23.97 -0.78 -21.29
CA LYS A 174 -25.29 -0.13 -21.38
C LYS A 174 -25.34 0.93 -22.49
N TYR A 175 -24.29 1.74 -22.59
CA TYR A 175 -24.19 2.73 -23.66
C TYR A 175 -24.12 2.07 -25.04
N LEU A 176 -23.37 0.98 -25.19
CA LEU A 176 -23.27 0.25 -26.47
C LEU A 176 -24.61 -0.40 -26.85
N GLU A 177 -25.33 -0.96 -25.88
CA GLU A 177 -26.68 -1.51 -26.08
C GLU A 177 -27.67 -0.42 -26.55
N GLU A 178 -27.63 0.76 -25.92
CA GLU A 178 -28.49 1.89 -26.31
C GLU A 178 -28.19 2.44 -27.71
N THR A 179 -26.91 2.44 -28.10
CA THR A 179 -26.46 3.09 -29.34
C THR A 179 -26.30 2.14 -30.52
N GLY A 180 -26.26 0.82 -30.28
CA GLY A 180 -25.91 -0.17 -31.29
C GLY A 180 -24.49 -0.03 -31.83
N ALA A 181 -23.64 0.77 -31.16
CA ALA A 181 -22.27 1.02 -31.59
C ALA A 181 -21.38 -0.18 -31.28
N GLN A 182 -20.42 -0.47 -32.15
CA GLN A 182 -19.41 -1.48 -31.89
C GLN A 182 -18.34 -0.95 -30.92
N PRO A 183 -17.77 -1.80 -30.05
CA PRO A 183 -16.63 -1.42 -29.23
C PRO A 183 -15.48 -0.96 -30.13
N ILE A 184 -15.03 0.28 -29.97
CA ILE A 184 -13.83 0.76 -30.67
C ILE A 184 -12.63 0.22 -29.88
N GLU A 185 -12.00 -0.85 -30.39
CA GLU A 185 -10.91 -1.57 -29.70
C GLU A 185 -9.54 -0.86 -29.75
N SER A 186 -9.38 0.18 -30.55
CA SER A 186 -8.07 0.83 -30.72
C SER A 186 -8.10 2.32 -30.37
N ASP A 187 -7.75 2.64 -29.13
CA ASP A 187 -6.97 3.85 -28.87
C ASP A 187 -5.51 3.53 -29.26
N LYS A 188 -5.24 3.27 -30.56
CA LYS A 188 -3.89 3.50 -31.07
C LYS A 188 -3.73 5.01 -31.02
N ASP A 189 -2.73 5.44 -30.26
CA ASP A 189 -2.42 6.83 -29.99
C ASP A 189 -1.97 7.54 -31.28
N ASP A 190 -2.90 7.87 -32.18
CA ASP A 190 -2.63 8.60 -33.42
C ASP A 190 -2.94 10.11 -33.26
N MET A 191 -2.59 10.69 -32.11
CA MET A 191 -2.39 12.13 -32.01
C MET A 191 -1.10 12.35 -31.23
N SER A 192 0.01 12.52 -31.97
CA SER A 192 1.28 12.96 -31.41
C SER A 192 1.07 14.25 -30.62
N ASP A 193 1.78 14.39 -29.49
CA ASP A 193 1.74 15.60 -28.65
C ASP A 193 2.25 16.86 -29.39
N ASP A 194 2.73 16.71 -30.65
CA ASP A 194 3.30 17.75 -31.51
C ASP A 194 2.26 18.56 -32.31
N GLU A 195 0.98 18.19 -32.31
CA GLU A 195 -0.10 18.98 -32.94
C GLU A 195 -0.86 19.82 -31.90
N ILE A 196 -0.17 20.84 -31.37
CA ILE A 196 -0.73 21.94 -30.57
C ILE A 196 -1.42 22.96 -31.48
#